data_AF-A0A2E4Z6A3-F1
#
_entry.id   AF-A0A2E4Z6A3-F1
#
_cell.length_a   1.000
_cell.length_b   1.000
_cell.length_c   1.000
_cell.angle_alpha   90.00
_cell.angle_beta   90.00
_cell.angle_gamma   90.00
#
_symmetry.space_group_name_H-M   'P 1'
#
loop_
_entity.id
_entity.type
_entity.pdbx_description
1 polymer ?
#
loop_
_entity_poly.entity_id
_entity_poly.type
_entity_poly.pdbx_seq_one_letter_code
_entity_poly.pdbx_strand_id
1 'polypeptide(L)'
;MRLFLIDTLSTILFFTVVATFSELVIAGMEPSQVLTTRLLMIPIMIVTGRPYTGWRDWLIEQVRPQRGWSAALTDIAAFLSFQAPVYAATLLIAGASLTEIGAAIGLAILFMIILARPFGLFVDKVRHAFRVVAP
;
A
#
# COMPACT_ATOMS: atom_id res chain seq x y z
N MET A 1 5.90 -16.33 11.30
CA MET A 1 5.47 -16.86 9.98
C MET A 1 4.01 -16.50 9.66
N ARG A 2 3.03 -16.81 10.53
CA ARG A 2 1.61 -16.48 10.26
C ARG A 2 1.34 -15.00 10.00
N LEU A 3 1.86 -14.10 10.84
CA LEU A 3 1.69 -12.65 10.65
C LEU A 3 2.23 -12.15 9.31
N PHE A 4 3.44 -12.59 8.93
CA PHE A 4 4.05 -12.25 7.64
C PHE A 4 3.14 -12.66 6.47
N LEU A 5 2.63 -13.90 6.48
CA LEU A 5 1.73 -14.39 5.44
C LEU A 5 0.43 -13.60 5.40
N ILE A 6 -0.21 -13.36 6.54
CA ILE A 6 -1.47 -12.63 6.63
C ILE A 6 -1.29 -11.19 6.13
N ASP A 7 -0.25 -10.49 6.54
CA ASP A 7 -0.01 -9.12 6.13
C ASP A 7 0.30 -9.02 4.64
N THR A 8 1.21 -9.86 4.14
CA THR A 8 1.57 -9.86 2.73
C THR A 8 0.39 -10.24 1.83
N LEU A 9 -0.38 -11.27 2.20
CA LEU A 9 -1.59 -11.64 1.45
C LEU A 9 -2.66 -10.55 1.51
N SER A 10 -2.81 -9.87 2.65
CA SER A 10 -3.74 -8.75 2.78
C SER A 10 -3.35 -7.61 1.86
N THR A 11 -2.06 -7.26 1.80
CA THR A 11 -1.52 -6.27 0.85
C THR A 11 -1.83 -6.66 -0.59
N ILE A 12 -1.49 -7.89 -0.98
CA ILE A 12 -1.71 -8.37 -2.35
C ILE A 12 -3.19 -8.32 -2.71
N LEU A 13 -4.07 -8.87 -1.86
CA LEU A 13 -5.51 -8.92 -2.13
C LEU A 13 -6.11 -7.53 -2.23
N PHE A 14 -5.83 -6.66 -1.25
CA PHE A 14 -6.39 -5.31 -1.22
C PHE A 14 -6.00 -4.51 -2.47
N PHE A 15 -4.70 -4.42 -2.76
CA PHE A 15 -4.24 -3.63 -3.90
C PHE A 15 -4.53 -4.29 -5.23
N THR A 16 -4.60 -5.62 -5.33
CA THR A 16 -5.05 -6.28 -6.55
C THR A 16 -6.50 -5.92 -6.85
N VAL A 17 -7.40 -6.01 -5.88
CA VAL A 17 -8.83 -5.68 -6.09
C VAL A 17 -9.00 -4.20 -6.48
N VAL A 18 -8.38 -3.29 -5.72
CA VAL A 18 -8.49 -1.85 -5.99
C VAL A 18 -7.86 -1.47 -7.32
N ALA A 19 -6.63 -1.95 -7.59
CA ALA A 19 -5.93 -1.64 -8.83
C ALA A 19 -6.67 -2.21 -10.04
N THR A 20 -7.02 -3.49 -10.03
CA THR A 20 -7.75 -4.12 -11.14
C THR A 20 -9.09 -3.43 -11.41
N PHE A 21 -9.83 -3.03 -10.37
CA PHE A 21 -11.04 -2.24 -10.56
C PHE A 21 -10.74 -0.90 -11.23
N SER A 22 -9.75 -0.15 -10.72
CA SER A 22 -9.38 1.15 -11.30
C SER A 22 -8.85 1.00 -12.74
N GLU A 23 -8.05 -0.01 -13.03
CA GLU A 23 -7.43 -0.25 -14.33
C GLU A 23 -8.49 -0.64 -15.37
N LEU A 24 -9.39 -1.58 -15.05
CA LEU A 24 -10.43 -2.03 -15.98
C LEU A 24 -11.57 -1.01 -16.15
N VAL A 25 -12.10 -0.48 -15.04
CA VAL A 25 -13.35 0.29 -15.05
C VAL A 25 -13.09 1.78 -15.24
N ILE A 26 -12.03 2.33 -14.63
CA ILE A 26 -11.76 3.77 -14.66
C ILE A 26 -10.79 4.11 -15.80
N ALA A 27 -9.69 3.37 -15.93
CA ALA A 27 -8.69 3.61 -16.96
C ALA A 27 -9.02 2.94 -18.30
N GLY A 28 -9.95 1.98 -18.34
CA GLY A 28 -10.36 1.29 -19.56
C GLY A 28 -9.28 0.39 -20.16
N MET A 29 -8.35 -0.12 -19.34
CA MET A 29 -7.29 -1.02 -19.78
C MET A 29 -7.84 -2.37 -20.23
N GLU A 30 -7.18 -2.99 -21.21
CA GLU A 30 -7.54 -4.33 -21.65
C GLU A 30 -7.10 -5.38 -20.59
N PRO A 31 -7.89 -6.46 -20.37
CA PRO A 31 -7.57 -7.48 -19.36
C PRO A 31 -6.14 -8.05 -19.40
N SER A 32 -5.52 -8.26 -20.56
CA SER A 32 -4.14 -8.74 -20.64
C SER A 32 -3.12 -7.70 -20.14
N GLN A 33 -3.39 -6.41 -20.35
CA GLN A 33 -2.56 -5.32 -19.81
C GLN A 33 -2.65 -5.30 -18.29
N VAL A 34 -3.85 -5.44 -17.74
CA VAL A 34 -4.08 -5.54 -16.29
C VAL A 34 -3.37 -6.76 -15.70
N LEU A 35 -3.46 -7.91 -16.36
CA LEU A 35 -2.72 -9.10 -15.92
C LEU A 35 -1.21 -8.85 -15.91
N THR A 36 -0.68 -8.15 -16.92
CA THR A 36 0.73 -7.77 -17.00
C THR A 36 1.12 -6.85 -15.84
N THR A 37 0.32 -5.84 -15.51
CA THR A 37 0.61 -4.96 -14.35
C THR A 37 0.57 -5.74 -13.04
N ARG A 38 -0.33 -6.73 -12.90
CA ARG A 38 -0.36 -7.59 -11.70
C ARG A 38 0.89 -8.44 -11.55
N LEU A 39 1.35 -9.07 -12.63
CA LEU A 39 2.57 -9.89 -12.61
C LEU A 39 3.81 -9.07 -12.24
N LEU A 40 3.86 -7.79 -12.63
CA LEU A 40 4.95 -6.88 -12.25
C LEU A 40 4.85 -6.40 -10.80
N MET A 41 3.65 -6.09 -10.32
CA MET A 41 3.46 -5.46 -9.01
C MET A 41 3.37 -6.45 -7.85
N ILE A 42 2.90 -7.69 -8.07
CA ILE A 42 2.82 -8.71 -7.01
C ILE A 42 4.19 -8.99 -6.36
N PRO A 43 5.30 -9.17 -7.10
CA PRO A 43 6.62 -9.31 -6.49
C PRO A 43 7.00 -8.15 -5.56
N ILE A 44 6.71 -6.92 -5.98
CA ILE A 44 6.96 -5.73 -5.15
C ILE A 44 6.11 -5.82 -3.87
N MET A 45 4.82 -6.16 -3.97
CA MET A 45 3.94 -6.32 -2.81
C MET A 45 4.37 -7.45 -1.87
N ILE A 46 4.96 -8.53 -2.39
CA ILE A 46 5.53 -9.61 -1.56
C ILE A 46 6.68 -9.08 -0.72
N VAL A 47 7.55 -8.27 -1.33
CA VAL A 47 8.71 -7.67 -0.66
C VAL A 47 8.28 -6.58 0.33
N THR A 48 7.30 -5.74 -0.03
CA THR A 48 6.96 -4.54 0.74
C THR A 48 5.81 -4.73 1.71
N GLY A 49 4.98 -5.76 1.55
CA GLY A 49 3.74 -5.95 2.31
C GLY A 49 3.94 -5.94 3.82
N ARG A 50 4.69 -6.92 4.36
CA ARG A 50 4.97 -6.96 5.80
C ARG A 50 5.87 -5.81 6.29
N PRO A 51 6.93 -5.39 5.57
CA PRO A 51 7.69 -4.22 5.96
C PRO A 51 6.85 -2.96 6.13
N TYR A 52 5.91 -2.70 5.21
CA TYR A 52 4.98 -1.59 5.33
C TYR A 52 4.08 -1.73 6.56
N THR A 53 3.42 -2.89 6.74
CA THR A 53 2.50 -3.04 7.87
C THR A 53 3.23 -2.93 9.20
N GLY A 54 4.48 -3.40 9.28
CA GLY A 54 5.33 -3.22 10.46
C GLY A 54 5.70 -1.78 10.72
N TRP A 55 6.02 -1.01 9.67
CA TRP A 55 6.24 0.44 9.78
C TRP A 55 5.00 1.17 10.29
N ARG A 56 3.82 0.79 9.78
CA ARG A 56 2.53 1.32 10.24
C ARG A 56 2.29 0.98 11.72
N ASP A 57 2.50 -0.28 12.11
CA ASP A 57 2.33 -0.74 13.49
C ASP A 57 3.19 0.11 14.45
N TRP A 58 4.49 0.27 14.13
CA TRP A 58 5.41 1.12 14.87
C TRP A 58 4.92 2.57 14.99
N LEU A 59 4.46 3.17 13.88
CA LEU A 59 4.00 4.57 13.91
C LEU A 59 2.73 4.73 14.77
N ILE A 60 1.82 3.76 14.74
CA ILE A 60 0.62 3.74 15.60
C ILE A 60 1.02 3.66 17.07
N GLU A 61 2.03 2.87 17.43
CA GLU A 61 2.53 2.77 18.81
C GLU A 61 3.17 4.07 19.31
N GLN A 62 3.89 4.78 18.43
CA GLN A 62 4.51 6.07 18.77
C GLN A 62 3.47 7.18 18.93
N VAL A 63 2.52 7.29 18.00
CA VAL A 63 1.55 8.38 17.97
C VAL A 63 0.37 8.12 18.91
N ARG A 64 0.00 6.86 19.13
CA ARG A 64 -1.19 6.42 19.89
C ARG A 64 -2.46 7.18 19.48
N PRO A 65 -2.82 7.15 18.18
CA PRO A 65 -3.92 7.96 17.68
C PRO A 65 -5.25 7.61 18.34
N GLN A 66 -6.04 8.65 18.65
CA GLN A 66 -7.44 8.50 18.98
C GLN A 66 -8.27 8.08 17.74
N ARG A 67 -9.49 7.59 17.97
CA ARG A 67 -10.40 7.18 16.89
C ARG A 67 -10.72 8.32 15.91
N GLY A 68 -11.18 7.96 14.72
CA GLY A 68 -11.60 8.93 13.70
C GLY A 68 -10.42 9.51 12.92
N TRP A 69 -10.36 10.84 12.84
CA TRP A 69 -9.41 11.57 12.00
C TRP A 69 -7.96 11.34 12.36
N SER A 70 -7.61 11.25 13.65
CA SER A 70 -6.20 11.07 14.03
C SER A 70 -5.65 9.73 13.55
N ALA A 71 -6.46 8.67 13.60
CA ALA A 71 -6.06 7.36 13.08
C ALA A 71 -5.94 7.35 11.54
N ALA A 72 -6.80 8.10 10.84
CA ALA A 72 -6.67 8.29 9.39
C ALA A 72 -5.39 9.05 9.02
N LEU A 73 -5.06 10.12 9.75
CA LEU A 73 -3.82 10.87 9.54
C LEU A 73 -2.58 10.03 9.83
N THR A 74 -2.59 9.19 10.87
CA THR A 74 -1.49 8.26 11.15
C THR A 74 -1.32 7.25 10.03
N ASP A 75 -2.41 6.67 9.52
CA ASP A 75 -2.34 5.74 8.38
C ASP A 75 -1.80 6.43 7.12
N ILE A 76 -2.26 7.65 6.83
CA ILE A 76 -1.77 8.45 5.69
C ILE A 76 -0.27 8.74 5.87
N ALA A 77 0.16 9.16 7.05
CA ALA A 77 1.55 9.44 7.34
C ALA A 77 2.41 8.17 7.19
N ALA A 78 1.98 7.03 7.72
CA ALA A 78 2.65 5.75 7.54
C ALA A 78 2.75 5.36 6.07
N PHE A 79 1.65 5.50 5.32
CA PHE A 79 1.60 5.13 3.91
C PHE A 79 2.50 6.02 3.06
N LEU A 80 2.44 7.34 3.22
CA LEU A 80 3.28 8.28 2.46
C LEU A 80 4.77 8.12 2.80
N SER A 81 5.11 8.05 4.09
CA SER A 81 6.51 7.94 4.54
C SER A 81 7.19 6.63 4.13
N PHE A 82 6.41 5.59 3.82
CA PHE A 82 6.93 4.31 3.35
C PHE A 82 6.84 4.15 1.83
N GLN A 83 5.65 4.39 1.27
CA GLN A 83 5.35 4.07 -0.13
C GLN A 83 5.94 5.09 -1.09
N ALA A 84 6.00 6.38 -0.74
CA ALA A 84 6.60 7.36 -1.64
C ALA A 84 8.10 7.10 -1.88
N PRO A 85 8.92 6.78 -0.86
CA PRO A 85 10.30 6.33 -1.08
C PRO A 85 10.42 5.04 -1.89
N VAL A 86 9.57 4.04 -1.64
CA VAL A 86 9.56 2.79 -2.42
C VAL A 86 9.24 3.06 -3.90
N TYR A 87 8.25 3.93 -4.15
CA TYR A 87 7.87 4.29 -5.50
C TYR A 87 8.95 5.10 -6.22
N ALA A 88 9.56 6.08 -5.52
CA ALA A 88 10.72 6.82 -6.02
C ALA A 88 11.85 5.88 -6.41
N ALA A 89 12.23 4.93 -5.53
CA ALA A 89 13.28 3.97 -5.78
C ALA A 89 12.95 3.06 -6.99
N THR A 90 11.71 2.62 -7.11
CA THR A 90 11.26 1.80 -8.26
C THR A 90 11.41 2.56 -9.58
N LEU A 91 11.02 3.84 -9.60
CA LEU A 91 11.17 4.70 -10.79
C LEU A 91 12.63 5.01 -11.11
N LEU A 92 13.47 5.25 -10.09
CA LEU A 92 14.92 5.42 -10.28
C LEU A 92 15.55 4.19 -10.92
N ILE A 93 15.22 2.99 -10.44
CA ILE A 93 15.70 1.72 -11.00
C ILE A 93 15.20 1.54 -12.44
N ALA A 94 14.00 2.02 -12.75
CA ALA A 94 13.44 2.03 -14.11
C ALA A 94 14.08 3.08 -15.03
N GLY A 95 14.99 3.92 -14.53
CA GLY A 95 15.71 4.93 -15.31
C GLY A 95 15.02 6.29 -15.41
N ALA A 96 14.00 6.56 -14.59
CA ALA A 96 13.31 7.85 -14.57
C ALA A 96 14.20 8.96 -13.98
N SER A 97 14.08 10.16 -14.55
CA SER A 97 14.71 11.38 -14.03
C SER A 97 14.04 11.88 -12.74
N LEU A 98 14.75 12.70 -11.96
CA LEU A 98 14.20 13.28 -10.73
C LEU A 98 12.94 14.12 -10.96
N THR A 99 12.84 14.78 -12.12
CA THR A 99 11.66 15.57 -12.49
C THR A 99 10.45 14.68 -12.77
N GLU A 100 10.64 13.57 -13.49
CA GLU A 100 9.59 12.59 -13.76
C GLU A 100 9.12 11.91 -12.47
N ILE A 101 10.06 11.59 -11.57
CA ILE A 101 9.75 11.01 -10.26
C ILE A 101 8.90 11.99 -9.43
N GLY A 102 9.29 13.26 -9.37
CA GLY A 102 8.54 14.29 -8.66
C GLY A 102 7.11 14.43 -9.18
N ALA A 103 6.94 14.45 -10.51
CA ALA A 103 5.61 14.50 -11.14
C ALA A 103 4.78 13.23 -10.84
N ALA A 104 5.38 12.04 -10.98
CA ALA A 104 4.71 10.77 -10.72
C ALA A 104 4.27 10.63 -9.25
N ILE A 105 5.13 11.01 -8.30
CA ILE A 105 4.77 11.03 -6.88
C ILE A 105 3.66 12.04 -6.62
N GLY A 106 3.76 13.26 -7.19
CA GLY A 106 2.72 14.28 -7.05
C GLY A 106 1.33 13.78 -7.47
N LEU A 107 1.25 13.06 -8.58
CA LEU A 107 0.00 12.44 -9.07
C LEU A 107 -0.44 11.26 -8.19
N ALA A 108 0.51 10.44 -7.73
CA ALA A 108 0.21 9.25 -6.93
C ALA A 108 -0.23 9.57 -5.49
N ILE A 109 0.17 10.73 -4.93
CA ILE A 109 -0.16 11.13 -3.55
C ILE A 109 -1.67 11.08 -3.28
N LEU A 110 -2.49 11.47 -4.25
CA LEU A 110 -3.95 11.45 -4.07
C LEU A 110 -4.44 10.03 -3.79
N PHE A 111 -4.01 9.05 -4.58
CA PHE A 111 -4.34 7.64 -4.35
C PHE A 111 -3.76 7.12 -3.04
N MET A 112 -2.52 7.51 -2.70
CA MET A 112 -1.89 7.13 -1.43
C MET A 112 -2.71 7.62 -0.23
N ILE A 113 -3.19 8.86 -0.26
CA ILE A 113 -4.03 9.43 0.80
C ILE A 113 -5.38 8.72 0.89
N ILE A 114 -6.05 8.51 -0.25
CA ILE A 114 -7.38 7.91 -0.31
C ILE A 114 -7.35 6.45 0.20
N LEU A 115 -6.31 5.70 -0.17
CA LEU A 115 -6.23 4.27 0.11
C LEU A 115 -5.62 3.94 1.47
N ALA A 116 -4.86 4.83 2.09
CA ALA A 116 -4.14 4.56 3.33
C ALA A 116 -5.04 4.03 4.46
N ARG A 117 -6.12 4.75 4.79
CA ARG A 117 -7.03 4.36 5.88
C ARG A 117 -7.86 3.12 5.55
N PRO A 118 -8.50 2.99 4.36
CA PRO A 118 -9.18 1.76 3.97
C PRO A 118 -8.27 0.53 4.02
N PHE A 119 -7.02 0.66 3.57
CA PHE A 119 -6.06 -0.43 3.61
C PHE A 119 -5.69 -0.82 5.05
N GLY A 120 -5.35 0.16 5.90
CA GLY A 120 -5.05 -0.10 7.31
C GLY A 120 -6.18 -0.84 8.04
N LEU A 121 -7.42 -0.39 7.84
CA LEU A 121 -8.60 -1.05 8.40
C LEU A 121 -8.81 -2.47 7.86
N PHE A 122 -8.51 -2.70 6.58
CA PHE A 122 -8.60 -4.03 5.99
C PHE A 122 -7.60 -5.00 6.64
N VAL A 123 -6.34 -4.59 6.75
CA VAL A 123 -5.28 -5.39 7.41
C VAL A 123 -5.67 -5.72 8.86
N ASP A 124 -6.14 -4.72 9.61
CA ASP A 124 -6.55 -4.93 11.02
C ASP A 124 -7.72 -5.92 11.14
N LYS A 125 -8.71 -5.84 10.23
CA LYS A 125 -9.83 -6.79 10.18
C LYS A 125 -9.38 -8.21 9.86
N VAL A 126 -8.51 -8.38 8.87
CA VAL A 126 -7.99 -9.71 8.50
C VAL A 126 -7.18 -10.28 9.65
N ARG A 127 -6.28 -9.49 10.25
CA ARG A 127 -5.50 -9.91 11.43
C ARG A 127 -6.39 -10.39 12.57
N HIS A 128 -7.44 -9.62 12.89
CA HIS A 128 -8.42 -9.99 13.91
C HIS A 128 -9.16 -11.28 13.56
N ALA A 129 -9.61 -11.45 12.31
CA ALA A 129 -10.31 -12.66 11.86
C ALA A 129 -9.43 -13.92 12.00
N PHE A 130 -8.13 -13.80 11.75
CA PHE A 130 -7.16 -14.89 11.89
C PHE A 130 -6.49 -14.95 13.28
N ARG A 131 -6.92 -14.11 14.23
CA ARG A 131 -6.39 -14.01 15.60
C ARG A 131 -4.86 -13.87 15.63
N VAL A 132 -4.32 -13.09 14.72
CA VAL A 132 -2.90 -12.69 14.73
C VAL A 132 -2.80 -11.26 15.23
N VAL A 133 -1.93 -11.04 16.19
CA VAL A 133 -1.67 -9.71 16.78
C VAL A 133 -0.31 -9.25 16.26
N ALA A 134 -0.21 -7.98 15.87
CA ALA A 134 1.09 -7.35 15.71
C ALA A 134 1.75 -7.27 17.11
N PRO A 135 3.04 -7.63 17.24
CA PRO A 135 3.74 -7.54 18.52
C PRO A 135 3.76 -6.12 19.07
#